data_AF-A0A940EUY5-F1
#
_entry.id   AF-A0A940EUY5-F1
#
_cell.length_a   1.000
_cell.length_b   1.000
_cell.length_c   1.000
_cell.angle_alpha   90.00
_cell.angle_beta   90.00
_cell.angle_gamma   90.00
#
_symmetry.space_group_name_H-M   'P 1'
#
loop_
_entity.id
_entity.type
_entity.pdbx_description
1 polymer ?
#
loop_
_entity_poly.entity_id
_entity_poly.type
_entity_poly.pdbx_seq_one_letter_code
_entity_poly.pdbx_strand_id
1 'polypeptide(L)'
;MPLLRPGPRRRPTRPSAVLLVAVLVLAGTGCSGSEKHGPKKATAAQSTAECRAQWHEVGQSVLGLDEETAPSSLPARWNTVVATIEYYEASATAKNCQATIEAQVKAITALRQLNDKLRPYDMGYQLQQVQAAVDLYLHDPLPAPARDEDGRLVKPPSKAAVQQAIRTLTANAPAADTELQPGWGQLASVDLDDATALRKAIEDLDQLAQDSVPWQACETALQVVVRAVRAQEGLGSSGPTSGPAG
;
A
#
# COMPACT_ATOMS: atom_id res chain seq x y z
N MET A 1 13.00 -4.38 -38.32
CA MET A 1 14.37 -4.94 -38.30
C MET A 1 15.37 -3.81 -38.48
N PRO A 2 16.61 -3.89 -37.95
CA PRO A 2 17.14 -4.79 -36.91
C PRO A 2 17.39 -3.97 -35.61
N LEU A 3 18.27 -4.23 -34.63
CA LEU A 3 19.16 -5.34 -34.23
C LEU A 3 19.00 -5.56 -32.70
N LEU A 4 19.57 -6.64 -32.13
CA LEU A 4 19.63 -6.86 -30.67
C LEU A 4 20.85 -6.20 -29.99
N ARG A 5 20.74 -5.92 -28.68
CA ARG A 5 21.86 -6.02 -27.72
C ARG A 5 21.39 -6.57 -26.35
N PRO A 6 22.15 -7.45 -25.66
CA PRO A 6 21.66 -8.16 -24.47
C PRO A 6 22.38 -7.84 -23.15
N GLY A 7 21.66 -7.98 -22.02
CA GLY A 7 22.22 -8.09 -20.66
C GLY A 7 22.48 -6.75 -19.94
N PRO A 8 22.57 -6.74 -18.59
CA PRO A 8 23.08 -7.84 -17.78
C PRO A 8 22.03 -8.65 -16.99
N ARG A 9 22.34 -9.95 -16.81
CA ARG A 9 21.58 -10.88 -15.97
C ARG A 9 21.79 -10.56 -14.49
N ARG A 10 20.77 -10.08 -13.77
CA ARG A 10 20.78 -10.12 -12.30
C ARG A 10 20.48 -11.55 -11.84
N ARG A 11 21.35 -12.11 -10.98
CA ARG A 11 21.13 -13.44 -10.39
C ARG A 11 19.95 -13.39 -9.41
N PRO A 12 19.16 -14.47 -9.28
CA PRO A 12 18.22 -14.59 -8.17
C PRO A 12 19.01 -14.74 -6.85
N THR A 13 19.01 -13.70 -6.03
CA THR A 13 19.37 -13.82 -4.62
C THR A 13 18.31 -14.65 -3.91
N ARG A 14 18.76 -15.65 -3.15
CA ARG A 14 17.91 -16.61 -2.44
C ARG A 14 16.95 -15.91 -1.46
N PRO A 15 15.79 -16.49 -1.16
CA PRO A 15 14.91 -15.98 -0.11
C PRO A 15 15.68 -15.96 1.21
N SER A 16 15.81 -14.77 1.81
CA SER A 16 16.26 -14.67 3.19
C SER A 16 15.07 -15.04 4.06
N ALA A 17 15.19 -16.17 4.77
CA ALA A 17 14.19 -16.57 5.75
C ALA A 17 14.10 -15.48 6.83
N VAL A 18 12.95 -14.82 6.93
CA VAL A 18 12.67 -13.93 8.06
C VAL A 18 12.52 -14.83 9.29
N LEU A 19 13.45 -14.69 10.24
CA LEU A 19 13.41 -15.43 11.49
C LEU A 19 12.11 -15.13 12.24
N LEU A 20 11.40 -16.19 12.61
CA LEU A 20 10.45 -16.15 13.72
C LEU A 20 11.23 -15.86 15.01
N VAL A 21 11.26 -14.60 15.44
CA VAL A 21 11.91 -14.20 16.70
C VAL A 21 10.98 -14.52 17.87
N ALA A 22 10.95 -15.79 18.26
CA ALA A 22 10.34 -16.21 19.52
C ALA A 22 11.21 -15.75 20.70
N VAL A 23 10.91 -14.58 21.26
CA VAL A 23 11.57 -14.07 22.49
C VAL A 23 11.01 -14.80 23.71
N LEU A 24 11.55 -15.99 23.97
CA LEU A 24 11.30 -16.76 25.20
C LEU A 24 12.47 -16.53 26.16
N VAL A 25 12.37 -15.51 27.00
CA VAL A 25 13.39 -15.22 28.03
C VAL A 25 13.18 -16.16 29.22
N LEU A 26 14.04 -17.18 29.33
CA LEU A 26 14.09 -18.09 30.48
C LEU A 26 15.55 -18.49 30.82
N ALA A 27 16.17 -17.70 31.70
CA ALA A 27 17.32 -18.04 32.55
C ALA A 27 17.22 -17.06 33.75
N GLY A 28 17.01 -17.49 35.00
CA GLY A 28 17.91 -18.28 35.85
C GLY A 28 18.63 -17.30 36.80
N THR A 29 18.73 -17.45 38.12
CA THR A 29 18.62 -18.58 39.07
C THR A 29 18.22 -18.01 40.47
N GLY A 30 17.68 -18.74 41.46
CA GLY A 30 17.72 -20.18 41.70
C GLY A 30 17.10 -20.64 43.04
N CYS A 31 17.45 -21.89 43.39
CA CYS A 31 17.11 -22.68 44.59
C CYS A 31 15.70 -23.30 44.75
N SER A 32 15.72 -24.64 44.61
CA SER A 32 14.91 -25.64 45.33
C SER A 32 13.43 -25.87 44.97
N GLY A 33 13.16 -27.05 44.42
CA GLY A 33 11.79 -27.60 44.30
C GLY A 33 11.66 -28.58 43.12
N SER A 34 11.59 -29.88 43.40
CA SER A 34 11.41 -30.90 42.37
C SER A 34 9.97 -30.89 41.82
N GLU A 35 9.77 -30.53 40.56
CA GLU A 35 8.57 -30.92 39.83
C GLU A 35 8.78 -30.96 38.31
N LYS A 36 8.46 -32.09 37.67
CA LYS A 36 8.51 -32.25 36.21
C LYS A 36 7.30 -31.59 35.55
N HIS A 37 7.28 -30.26 35.52
CA HIS A 37 6.32 -29.50 34.75
C HIS A 37 6.67 -29.54 33.25
N GLY A 38 6.15 -30.54 32.54
CA GLY A 38 5.94 -30.40 31.10
C GLY A 38 4.93 -29.26 30.83
N PRO A 39 4.93 -28.64 29.63
CA PRO A 39 4.02 -27.54 29.34
C PRO A 39 2.57 -27.97 29.57
N LYS A 40 1.88 -27.28 30.50
CA LYS A 40 0.47 -27.53 30.80
C LYS A 40 -0.32 -27.30 29.52
N LYS A 41 -0.97 -28.35 29.00
CA LYS A 41 -1.88 -28.22 27.85
C LYS A 41 -2.99 -27.24 28.24
N ALA A 42 -3.17 -26.19 27.45
CA ALA A 42 -4.27 -25.25 27.62
C ALA A 42 -5.61 -26.00 27.61
N THR A 43 -6.55 -25.55 28.43
CA THR A 43 -7.93 -26.06 28.39
C THR A 43 -8.61 -25.62 27.09
N ALA A 44 -9.64 -26.34 26.65
CA ALA A 44 -10.39 -25.98 25.43
C ALA A 44 -10.91 -24.53 25.50
N ALA A 45 -11.42 -24.11 26.67
CA ALA A 45 -11.89 -22.74 26.90
C ALA A 45 -10.77 -21.69 26.76
N GLN A 46 -9.56 -21.95 27.30
CA GLN A 46 -8.40 -21.08 27.10
C GLN A 46 -8.00 -21.00 25.64
N SER A 47 -7.90 -22.15 24.94
CA SER A 47 -7.53 -22.15 23.51
C SER A 47 -8.54 -21.41 22.62
N THR A 48 -9.84 -21.43 22.95
CA THR A 48 -10.85 -20.62 22.26
C THR A 48 -10.71 -19.14 22.62
N ALA A 49 -10.43 -18.78 23.87
CA ALA A 49 -10.22 -17.38 24.26
C ALA A 49 -8.95 -16.78 23.60
N GLU A 50 -7.85 -17.52 23.58
CA GLU A 50 -6.60 -17.16 22.89
C GLU A 50 -6.83 -17.00 21.38
N CYS A 51 -7.55 -17.93 20.75
CA CYS A 51 -7.92 -17.85 19.34
C CYS A 51 -8.71 -16.57 19.04
N ARG A 52 -9.75 -16.25 19.83
CA ARG A 52 -10.54 -15.03 19.67
C ARG A 52 -9.72 -13.76 19.85
N ALA A 53 -8.81 -13.74 20.82
CA ALA A 53 -7.92 -12.59 21.04
C ALA A 53 -7.03 -12.32 19.81
N GLN A 54 -6.49 -13.36 19.17
CA GLN A 54 -5.74 -13.18 17.93
C GLN A 54 -6.62 -12.72 16.76
N TRP A 55 -7.86 -13.22 16.64
CA TRP A 55 -8.81 -12.72 15.64
C TRP A 55 -9.15 -11.24 15.87
N HIS A 56 -9.33 -10.84 17.12
CA HIS A 56 -9.52 -9.44 17.50
C HIS A 56 -8.31 -8.57 17.11
N GLU A 57 -7.07 -9.03 17.36
CA GLU A 57 -5.84 -8.34 16.92
C GLU A 57 -5.78 -8.20 15.39
N VAL A 58 -6.18 -9.23 14.63
CA VAL A 58 -6.30 -9.15 13.16
C VAL A 58 -7.37 -8.12 12.76
N GLY A 59 -8.50 -8.06 13.46
CA GLY A 59 -9.55 -7.06 13.29
C GLY A 59 -9.04 -5.64 13.52
N GLN A 60 -8.37 -5.38 14.64
CA GLN A 60 -7.71 -4.10 14.94
C GLN A 60 -6.75 -3.68 13.82
N SER A 61 -6.09 -4.63 13.16
CA SER A 61 -5.15 -4.34 12.08
C SER A 61 -5.82 -3.82 10.80
N VAL A 62 -7.11 -4.09 10.57
CA VAL A 62 -7.84 -3.74 9.32
C VAL A 62 -8.91 -2.66 9.49
N LEU A 63 -9.08 -2.09 10.69
CA LEU A 63 -10.06 -1.03 10.97
C LEU A 63 -9.95 0.13 9.97
N GLY A 64 -11.09 0.54 9.41
CA GLY A 64 -11.20 1.68 8.49
C GLY A 64 -10.80 1.37 7.04
N LEU A 65 -10.34 0.15 6.73
CA LEU A 65 -10.07 -0.26 5.34
C LEU A 65 -11.36 -0.63 4.57
N ASP A 66 -12.41 -1.00 5.31
CA ASP A 66 -13.77 -1.25 4.83
C ASP A 66 -14.59 0.04 4.62
N GLU A 67 -14.24 1.12 5.34
CA GLU A 67 -14.86 2.45 5.17
C GLU A 67 -14.41 3.16 3.88
N GLU A 68 -13.31 2.73 3.26
CA GLU A 68 -12.76 3.39 2.09
C GLU A 68 -13.54 3.05 0.81
N THR A 69 -14.24 4.04 0.25
CA THR A 69 -15.14 3.86 -0.91
C THR A 69 -14.47 4.00 -2.28
N ALA A 70 -13.18 4.35 -2.34
CA ALA A 70 -12.43 4.52 -3.59
C ALA A 70 -12.34 3.19 -4.38
N PRO A 71 -12.56 3.13 -5.71
CA PRO A 71 -12.50 1.89 -6.48
C PRO A 71 -11.21 1.07 -6.27
N SER A 72 -10.07 1.75 -6.12
CA SER A 72 -8.77 1.12 -5.84
C SER A 72 -8.64 0.46 -4.46
N SER A 73 -9.55 0.71 -3.52
CA SER A 73 -9.59 0.00 -2.23
C SER A 73 -10.22 -1.41 -2.36
N LEU A 74 -10.95 -1.66 -3.45
CA LEU A 74 -11.78 -2.85 -3.66
C LEU A 74 -12.74 -3.13 -2.48
N PRO A 75 -13.69 -2.22 -2.15
CA PRO A 75 -14.45 -2.24 -0.89
C PRO A 75 -15.16 -3.57 -0.58
N ALA A 76 -15.70 -4.23 -1.61
CA ALA A 76 -16.37 -5.54 -1.47
C ALA A 76 -15.45 -6.64 -0.91
N ARG A 77 -14.14 -6.55 -1.15
CA ARG A 77 -13.15 -7.48 -0.59
C ARG A 77 -12.88 -7.19 0.88
N TRP A 78 -12.78 -5.93 1.29
CA TRP A 78 -12.63 -5.57 2.70
C TRP A 78 -13.86 -5.97 3.53
N ASN A 79 -15.07 -5.76 3.01
CA ASN A 79 -16.30 -6.24 3.66
C ASN A 79 -16.27 -7.77 3.89
N THR A 80 -15.72 -8.53 2.95
CA THR A 80 -15.57 -9.99 3.07
C THR A 80 -14.48 -10.36 4.11
N VAL A 81 -13.38 -9.61 4.16
CA VAL A 81 -12.32 -9.76 5.18
C VAL A 81 -12.85 -9.48 6.58
N VAL A 82 -13.55 -8.36 6.79
CA VAL A 82 -14.12 -7.96 8.08
C VAL A 82 -15.16 -8.98 8.55
N ALA A 83 -16.12 -9.35 7.70
CA ALA A 83 -17.11 -10.38 8.04
C ALA A 83 -16.49 -11.74 8.39
N THR A 84 -15.36 -12.10 7.77
CA THR A 84 -14.61 -13.32 8.11
C THR A 84 -13.98 -13.20 9.51
N ILE A 85 -13.40 -12.05 9.85
CA ILE A 85 -12.81 -11.79 11.16
C ILE A 85 -13.88 -11.82 12.25
N GLU A 86 -14.98 -11.09 12.08
CA GLU A 86 -16.11 -11.05 13.02
C GLU A 86 -16.67 -12.45 13.30
N TYR A 87 -16.83 -13.27 12.26
CA TYR A 87 -17.29 -14.65 12.38
C TYR A 87 -16.37 -15.49 13.28
N TYR A 88 -15.05 -15.40 13.10
CA TYR A 88 -14.10 -16.18 13.89
C TYR A 88 -13.86 -15.59 15.30
N GLU A 89 -13.96 -14.28 15.48
CA GLU A 89 -13.93 -13.62 16.80
C GLU A 89 -15.13 -14.03 17.66
N ALA A 90 -16.31 -14.21 17.06
CA ALA A 90 -17.49 -14.76 17.74
C ALA A 90 -17.45 -16.30 17.93
N SER A 91 -16.68 -17.02 17.10
CA SER A 91 -16.68 -18.49 17.03
C SER A 91 -16.33 -19.18 18.35
N ALA A 92 -16.95 -20.33 18.61
CA ALA A 92 -16.70 -21.13 19.82
C ALA A 92 -15.55 -22.16 19.67
N THR A 93 -14.94 -22.28 18.48
CA THR A 93 -13.95 -23.33 18.17
C THR A 93 -12.56 -22.78 17.88
N ALA A 94 -11.55 -23.31 18.57
CA ALA A 94 -10.13 -23.07 18.29
C ALA A 94 -9.53 -24.00 17.22
N LYS A 95 -10.32 -24.91 16.62
CA LYS A 95 -9.81 -25.91 15.67
C LYS A 95 -9.17 -25.22 14.44
N ASN A 96 -7.92 -25.57 14.16
CA ASN A 96 -7.09 -25.01 13.10
C ASN A 96 -6.87 -23.47 13.19
N CYS A 97 -7.17 -22.83 14.32
CA CYS A 97 -7.22 -21.37 14.44
C CYS A 97 -5.97 -20.67 13.89
N GLN A 98 -4.77 -21.10 14.32
CA GLN A 98 -3.49 -20.57 13.85
C GLN A 98 -3.35 -20.60 12.32
N ALA A 99 -3.69 -21.73 11.68
CA ALA A 99 -3.58 -21.89 10.23
C ALA A 99 -4.59 -21.02 9.47
N THR A 100 -5.81 -20.85 10.01
CA THR A 100 -6.81 -19.95 9.44
C THR A 100 -6.40 -18.48 9.59
N ILE A 101 -5.82 -18.10 10.74
CA ILE A 101 -5.30 -16.75 10.98
C ILE A 101 -4.13 -16.44 10.04
N GLU A 102 -3.17 -17.36 9.90
CA GLU A 102 -2.03 -17.19 8.97
C GLU A 102 -2.50 -17.04 7.52
N ALA A 103 -3.49 -17.82 7.09
CA ALA A 103 -4.12 -17.66 5.78
C ALA A 103 -4.81 -16.29 5.63
N GLN A 104 -5.54 -15.84 6.66
CA GLN A 104 -6.22 -14.54 6.63
C GLN A 104 -5.21 -13.37 6.59
N VAL A 105 -4.16 -13.41 7.40
CA VAL A 105 -3.09 -12.39 7.42
C VAL A 105 -2.37 -12.34 6.06
N LYS A 106 -2.14 -13.50 5.42
CA LYS A 106 -1.63 -13.57 4.04
C LYS A 106 -2.59 -12.89 3.05
N ALA A 107 -3.90 -13.16 3.14
CA ALA A 107 -4.92 -12.57 2.27
C ALA A 107 -5.02 -11.03 2.46
N ILE A 108 -5.04 -10.55 3.70
CA ILE A 108 -5.00 -9.12 4.05
C ILE A 108 -3.75 -8.45 3.45
N THR A 109 -2.59 -9.09 3.58
CA THR A 109 -1.31 -8.59 3.05
C THR A 109 -1.34 -8.53 1.52
N ALA A 110 -1.88 -9.55 0.86
CA ALA A 110 -2.02 -9.60 -0.60
C ALA A 110 -3.01 -8.52 -1.10
N LEU A 111 -4.12 -8.31 -0.39
CA LEU A 111 -5.10 -7.27 -0.74
C LEU A 111 -4.51 -5.85 -0.59
N ARG A 112 -3.75 -5.56 0.48
CA ARG A 112 -3.03 -4.28 0.62
C ARG A 112 -2.06 -4.06 -0.55
N GLN A 113 -1.22 -5.04 -0.85
CA GLN A 113 -0.26 -4.98 -1.96
C GLN A 113 -0.94 -4.88 -3.34
N LEU A 114 -2.19 -5.32 -3.47
CA LEU A 114 -3.00 -5.09 -4.66
C LEU A 114 -3.48 -3.64 -4.68
N ASN A 115 -4.14 -3.17 -3.63
CA ASN A 115 -4.66 -1.81 -3.52
C ASN A 115 -3.56 -0.76 -3.78
N ASP A 116 -2.36 -0.95 -3.23
CA ASP A 116 -1.18 -0.09 -3.47
C ASP A 116 -0.81 0.00 -4.97
N LYS A 117 -0.94 -1.10 -5.72
CA LYS A 117 -0.72 -1.13 -7.18
C LYS A 117 -1.89 -0.55 -7.98
N LEU A 118 -3.09 -0.50 -7.39
CA LEU A 118 -4.28 0.05 -8.02
C LEU A 118 -4.42 1.56 -7.82
N ARG A 119 -3.86 2.13 -6.73
CA ARG A 119 -3.92 3.59 -6.46
C ARG A 119 -3.53 4.48 -7.64
N PRO A 120 -2.49 4.18 -8.46
CA PRO A 120 -2.10 5.05 -9.56
C PRO A 120 -3.16 5.22 -10.65
N TYR A 121 -4.14 4.32 -10.75
CA TYR A 121 -5.20 4.38 -11.76
C TYR A 121 -6.45 5.12 -11.28
N ASP A 122 -6.65 5.26 -9.97
CA ASP A 122 -7.83 5.87 -9.33
C ASP A 122 -7.62 7.38 -9.17
N MET A 123 -8.18 8.15 -10.11
CA MET A 123 -7.89 9.57 -10.24
C MET A 123 -8.64 10.42 -9.22
N GLY A 124 -9.80 9.94 -8.75
CA GLY A 124 -10.48 10.48 -7.57
C GLY A 124 -9.61 10.39 -6.32
N TYR A 125 -9.02 9.22 -6.06
CA TYR A 125 -8.08 9.03 -4.94
C TYR A 125 -6.81 9.89 -5.10
N GLN A 126 -6.16 9.86 -6.28
CA GLN A 126 -4.94 10.67 -6.52
C GLN A 126 -5.18 12.16 -6.31
N LEU A 127 -6.33 12.69 -6.77
CA LEU A 127 -6.71 14.08 -6.57
C LEU A 127 -6.84 14.43 -5.08
N GLN A 128 -7.50 13.59 -4.28
CA GLN A 128 -7.64 13.81 -2.83
C GLN A 128 -6.27 13.85 -2.13
N GLN A 129 -5.36 12.93 -2.46
CA GLN A 129 -4.03 12.86 -1.85
C GLN A 129 -3.19 14.13 -2.10
N VAL A 130 -3.28 14.71 -3.30
CA VAL A 130 -2.45 15.87 -3.67
C VAL A 130 -3.07 17.22 -3.32
N GLN A 131 -4.39 17.30 -3.08
CA GLN A 131 -5.09 18.56 -2.81
C GLN A 131 -4.49 19.35 -1.65
N ALA A 132 -4.23 18.70 -0.51
CA ALA A 132 -3.68 19.36 0.68
C ALA A 132 -2.24 19.85 0.47
N ALA A 133 -1.41 19.06 -0.21
CA ALA A 133 -0.01 19.42 -0.47
C ALA A 133 0.11 20.59 -1.47
N VAL A 134 -0.80 20.70 -2.44
CA VAL A 134 -0.81 21.80 -3.41
C VAL A 134 -1.21 23.14 -2.78
N ASP A 135 -2.07 23.17 -1.76
CA ASP A 135 -2.45 24.43 -1.13
C ASP A 135 -1.24 25.19 -0.56
N LEU A 136 -0.35 24.46 0.13
CA LEU A 136 0.95 24.99 0.59
C LEU A 136 1.79 25.52 -0.58
N TYR A 137 1.93 24.73 -1.66
CA TYR A 137 2.69 25.12 -2.86
C TYR A 137 2.18 26.42 -3.51
N LEU A 138 0.86 26.63 -3.50
CA LEU A 138 0.23 27.80 -4.11
C LEU A 138 0.32 29.05 -3.26
N HIS A 139 0.47 28.94 -1.94
CA HIS A 139 0.56 30.09 -1.05
C HIS A 139 2.01 30.48 -0.72
N ASP A 140 2.92 29.51 -0.52
CA ASP A 140 4.32 29.77 -0.18
C ASP A 140 5.17 30.35 -1.33
N PRO A 141 6.32 31.01 -1.05
CA PRO A 141 7.30 31.32 -2.08
C PRO A 141 7.75 30.06 -2.84
N LEU A 142 7.94 30.18 -4.16
CA LEU A 142 8.37 29.03 -4.97
C LEU A 142 9.77 28.54 -4.53
N PRO A 143 10.03 27.21 -4.53
CA PRO A 143 11.34 26.67 -4.23
C PRO A 143 12.46 27.26 -5.10
N ALA A 144 13.68 27.30 -4.56
CA ALA A 144 14.85 27.49 -5.40
C ALA A 144 15.03 26.28 -6.34
N PRO A 145 15.57 26.45 -7.56
CA PRO A 145 15.92 25.32 -8.43
C PRO A 145 16.93 24.38 -7.75
N ALA A 146 16.65 23.09 -7.76
CA ALA A 146 17.46 22.05 -7.12
C ALA A 146 18.14 21.16 -8.18
N ARG A 147 19.12 20.34 -7.77
CA ARG A 147 19.71 19.33 -8.66
C ARG A 147 18.94 18.01 -8.55
N ASP A 148 18.68 17.37 -9.68
CA ASP A 148 18.15 15.99 -9.74
C ASP A 148 19.26 14.94 -9.50
N GLU A 149 18.90 13.65 -9.58
CA GLU A 149 19.82 12.51 -9.41
C GLU A 149 20.96 12.50 -10.46
N ASP A 150 20.71 13.03 -11.66
CA ASP A 150 21.70 13.23 -12.72
C ASP A 150 22.57 14.50 -12.50
N GLY A 151 22.33 15.24 -11.41
CA GLY A 151 23.00 16.49 -11.07
C GLY A 151 22.56 17.69 -11.92
N ARG A 152 21.50 17.59 -12.72
CA ARG A 152 20.99 18.68 -13.57
C ARG A 152 20.13 19.64 -12.75
N LEU A 153 20.23 20.93 -13.03
CA LEU A 153 19.43 21.95 -12.34
C LEU A 153 17.98 21.94 -12.86
N VAL A 154 17.05 21.44 -12.04
CA VAL A 154 15.62 21.40 -12.32
C VAL A 154 14.93 22.55 -11.61
N LYS A 155 14.13 23.32 -12.38
CA LYS A 155 13.27 24.37 -11.83
C LYS A 155 11.95 23.76 -11.38
N PRO A 156 11.37 24.22 -10.25
CA PRO A 156 10.06 23.76 -9.82
C PRO A 156 8.96 24.30 -10.77
N PRO A 157 7.80 23.61 -10.88
CA PRO A 157 6.68 24.08 -11.70
C PRO A 157 6.18 25.48 -11.32
N SER A 158 5.69 26.28 -12.28
CA SER A 158 5.09 27.57 -11.92
C SER A 158 3.76 27.37 -11.18
N LYS A 159 3.39 28.30 -10.29
CA LYS A 159 2.08 28.26 -9.60
C LYS A 159 0.91 28.17 -10.59
N ALA A 160 0.99 28.85 -11.72
CA ALA A 160 0.00 28.79 -12.79
C ALA A 160 -0.10 27.39 -13.44
N ALA A 161 1.03 26.69 -13.62
CA ALA A 161 1.04 25.32 -14.13
C ALA A 161 0.41 24.34 -13.13
N VAL A 162 0.70 24.48 -11.82
CA VAL A 162 0.11 23.65 -10.76
C VAL A 162 -1.40 23.91 -10.62
N GLN A 163 -1.83 25.17 -10.66
CA GLN A 163 -3.26 25.53 -10.69
C GLN A 163 -3.98 24.95 -11.91
N GLN A 164 -3.34 24.96 -13.09
CA GLN A 164 -3.92 24.36 -14.28
C GLN A 164 -3.99 22.83 -14.17
N ALA A 165 -2.96 22.20 -13.62
CA ALA A 165 -2.93 20.76 -13.39
C ALA A 165 -4.06 20.31 -12.44
N ILE A 166 -4.26 20.99 -11.30
CA ILE A 166 -5.39 20.69 -10.41
C ILE A 166 -6.74 20.92 -11.09
N ARG A 167 -6.92 21.98 -11.90
CA ARG A 167 -8.14 22.14 -12.70
C ARG A 167 -8.37 20.98 -13.66
N THR A 168 -7.31 20.50 -14.33
CA THR A 168 -7.40 19.34 -15.23
C THR A 168 -7.78 18.07 -14.46
N LEU A 169 -7.16 17.80 -13.30
CA LEU A 169 -7.50 16.65 -12.45
C LEU A 169 -8.97 16.72 -11.98
N THR A 170 -9.39 17.83 -11.38
CA THR A 170 -10.78 18.02 -10.91
C THR A 170 -11.81 17.89 -12.04
N ALA A 171 -11.48 18.30 -13.26
CA ALA A 171 -12.38 18.19 -14.41
C ALA A 171 -12.47 16.79 -15.02
N ASN A 172 -11.40 15.99 -14.95
CA ASN A 172 -11.31 14.70 -15.68
C ASN A 172 -11.39 13.47 -14.77
N ALA A 173 -11.05 13.57 -13.48
CA ALA A 173 -11.02 12.42 -12.56
C ALA A 173 -12.34 11.62 -12.53
N PRO A 174 -13.54 12.23 -12.41
CA PRO A 174 -14.78 11.47 -12.43
C PRO A 174 -15.03 10.71 -13.74
N ALA A 175 -14.57 11.25 -14.88
CA ALA A 175 -14.70 10.60 -16.19
C ALA A 175 -13.69 9.45 -16.33
N ALA A 176 -12.44 9.65 -15.91
CA ALA A 176 -11.41 8.62 -15.87
C ALA A 176 -11.85 7.42 -14.99
N ASP A 177 -12.32 7.67 -13.78
CA ASP A 177 -12.78 6.60 -12.86
C ASP A 177 -14.01 5.87 -13.41
N THR A 178 -14.86 6.56 -14.19
CA THR A 178 -16.01 5.96 -14.88
C THR A 178 -15.58 5.07 -16.04
N GLU A 179 -14.62 5.49 -16.86
CA GLU A 179 -14.11 4.71 -17.99
C GLU A 179 -13.35 3.45 -17.54
N LEU A 180 -12.71 3.49 -16.37
CA LEU A 180 -12.04 2.34 -15.75
C LEU A 180 -12.96 1.37 -15.01
N GLN A 181 -14.25 1.69 -14.84
CA GLN A 181 -15.19 0.88 -14.06
C GLN A 181 -15.32 -0.60 -14.52
N PRO A 182 -15.21 -0.96 -15.81
CA PRO A 182 -15.15 -2.37 -16.22
C PRO A 182 -13.93 -3.11 -15.63
N GLY A 183 -12.76 -2.46 -15.60
CA GLY A 183 -11.54 -3.01 -15.02
C GLY A 183 -11.62 -3.15 -13.50
N TRP A 184 -12.23 -2.18 -12.81
CA TRP A 184 -12.52 -2.27 -11.38
C TRP A 184 -13.46 -3.44 -11.05
N GLY A 185 -14.51 -3.67 -11.84
CA GLY A 185 -15.41 -4.82 -11.67
C GLY A 185 -14.72 -6.17 -11.85
N GLN A 186 -13.80 -6.28 -12.82
CA GLN A 186 -12.96 -7.47 -13.00
C GLN A 186 -12.02 -7.66 -11.80
N LEU A 187 -11.31 -6.62 -11.36
CA LEU A 187 -10.41 -6.67 -10.20
C LEU A 187 -11.13 -6.92 -8.87
N ALA A 188 -12.41 -6.62 -8.75
CA ALA A 188 -13.23 -6.97 -7.58
C ALA A 188 -13.60 -8.47 -7.51
N SER A 189 -13.54 -9.20 -8.64
CA SER A 189 -14.03 -10.60 -8.74
C SER A 189 -12.94 -11.67 -8.91
N VAL A 190 -11.73 -11.31 -9.36
CA VAL A 190 -10.61 -12.26 -9.56
C VAL A 190 -10.14 -12.94 -8.26
N ASP A 191 -9.70 -14.20 -8.33
CA ASP A 191 -9.06 -14.85 -7.17
C ASP A 191 -7.66 -14.25 -6.90
N LEU A 192 -7.37 -13.90 -5.65
CA LEU A 192 -6.07 -13.36 -5.25
C LEU A 192 -4.97 -14.42 -5.22
N ASP A 193 -5.32 -15.71 -5.09
CA ASP A 193 -4.36 -16.81 -5.20
C ASP A 193 -4.06 -17.20 -6.68
N ASP A 194 -4.89 -16.79 -7.65
CA ASP A 194 -4.55 -16.89 -9.08
C ASP A 194 -3.74 -15.68 -9.56
N ALA A 195 -2.42 -15.77 -9.35
CA ALA A 195 -1.47 -14.77 -9.81
C ALA A 195 -1.45 -14.53 -11.33
N THR A 196 -2.00 -15.44 -12.15
CA THR A 196 -2.10 -15.24 -13.61
C THR A 196 -3.34 -14.43 -13.96
N ALA A 197 -4.50 -14.78 -13.40
CA ALA A 197 -5.72 -14.00 -13.57
C ALA A 197 -5.57 -12.59 -12.99
N LEU A 198 -4.96 -12.44 -11.81
CA LEU A 198 -4.74 -11.15 -11.17
C LEU A 198 -3.81 -10.26 -12.00
N ARG A 199 -2.69 -10.81 -12.50
CA ARG A 199 -1.79 -10.07 -13.38
C ARG A 199 -2.50 -9.65 -14.66
N LYS A 200 -3.27 -10.54 -15.30
CA LYS A 200 -4.05 -10.20 -16.48
C LYS A 200 -5.07 -9.08 -16.21
N ALA A 201 -5.77 -9.11 -15.07
CA ALA A 201 -6.74 -8.06 -14.74
C ALA A 201 -6.09 -6.68 -14.50
N ILE A 202 -4.84 -6.64 -14.01
CA ILE A 202 -4.05 -5.40 -13.91
C ILE A 202 -3.58 -4.96 -15.29
N GLU A 203 -3.11 -5.88 -16.15
CA GLU A 203 -2.74 -5.60 -17.56
C GLU A 203 -3.96 -5.08 -18.36
N ASP A 204 -5.16 -5.63 -18.12
CA ASP A 204 -6.41 -5.17 -18.75
C ASP A 204 -6.84 -3.78 -18.23
N LEU A 205 -6.66 -3.47 -16.94
CA LEU A 205 -6.91 -2.13 -16.38
C LEU A 205 -5.93 -1.09 -16.93
N ASP A 206 -4.65 -1.43 -17.03
CA ASP A 206 -3.60 -0.56 -17.60
C ASP A 206 -3.90 -0.22 -19.07
N GLN A 207 -4.37 -1.20 -19.86
CA GLN A 207 -4.81 -0.95 -21.23
C GLN A 207 -6.02 0.01 -21.29
N LEU A 208 -7.03 -0.17 -20.42
CA LEU A 208 -8.18 0.75 -20.32
C LEU A 208 -7.73 2.17 -19.95
N ALA A 209 -6.76 2.32 -19.05
CA ALA A 209 -6.17 3.60 -18.67
C ALA A 209 -5.39 4.26 -19.81
N GLN A 210 -4.63 3.47 -20.57
CA GLN A 210 -3.90 3.94 -21.75
C GLN A 210 -4.81 4.28 -22.92
N ASP A 211 -6.01 3.69 -23.03
CA ASP A 211 -7.01 4.07 -24.04
C ASP A 211 -7.92 5.23 -23.58
N SER A 212 -7.93 5.56 -22.29
CA SER A 212 -8.76 6.61 -21.70
C SER A 212 -8.12 8.01 -21.80
N VAL A 213 -8.72 8.86 -22.65
CA VAL A 213 -8.33 10.27 -22.79
C VAL A 213 -8.42 11.07 -21.48
N PRO A 214 -9.52 11.03 -20.69
CA PRO A 214 -9.56 11.75 -19.41
C PRO A 214 -8.53 11.21 -18.40
N TRP A 215 -8.24 9.90 -18.41
CA TRP A 215 -7.20 9.32 -17.55
C TRP A 215 -5.80 9.84 -17.91
N GLN A 216 -5.42 9.80 -19.19
CA GLN A 216 -4.14 10.36 -19.67
C GLN A 216 -3.98 11.85 -19.32
N ALA A 217 -5.06 12.62 -19.41
CA ALA A 217 -5.09 14.03 -19.05
C ALA A 217 -4.87 14.23 -17.54
N CYS A 218 -5.48 13.39 -16.70
CA CYS A 218 -5.22 13.34 -15.27
C CYS A 218 -3.78 12.94 -14.95
N GLU A 219 -3.24 11.87 -15.57
CA GLU A 219 -1.87 11.40 -15.33
C GLU A 219 -0.84 12.50 -15.64
N THR A 220 -0.98 13.15 -16.80
CA THR A 220 -0.11 14.26 -17.23
C THR A 220 -0.17 15.43 -16.23
N ALA A 221 -1.36 15.75 -15.73
CA ALA A 221 -1.53 16.80 -14.71
C ALA A 221 -0.95 16.38 -13.35
N LEU A 222 -1.17 15.15 -12.92
CA LEU A 222 -0.63 14.59 -11.67
C LEU A 222 0.90 14.64 -11.67
N GLN A 223 1.56 14.35 -12.80
CA GLN A 223 3.01 14.49 -12.93
C GLN A 223 3.51 15.93 -12.70
N VAL A 224 2.73 16.97 -13.05
CA VAL A 224 3.08 18.37 -12.73
C VAL A 224 2.95 18.63 -11.22
N VAL A 225 1.88 18.13 -10.61
CA VAL A 225 1.62 18.27 -9.17
C VAL A 225 2.66 17.55 -8.32
N VAL A 226 2.96 16.28 -8.63
CA VAL A 226 3.97 15.49 -7.90
C VAL A 226 5.37 16.13 -7.98
N ARG A 227 5.73 16.74 -9.12
CA ARG A 227 6.99 17.51 -9.23
C ARG A 227 6.99 18.77 -8.36
N ALA A 228 5.84 19.41 -8.17
CA ALA A 228 5.69 20.57 -7.30
C ALA A 228 5.86 20.17 -5.81
N VAL A 229 5.17 19.11 -5.37
CA VAL A 229 5.27 18.58 -3.99
C VAL A 229 6.71 18.17 -3.67
N ARG A 230 7.34 17.34 -4.53
CA ARG A 230 8.74 16.92 -4.34
C ARG A 230 9.73 18.10 -4.28
N ALA A 231 9.45 19.18 -4.99
CA ALA A 231 10.29 20.37 -4.96
C ALA A 231 10.16 21.18 -3.66
N GLN A 232 9.03 21.10 -2.95
CA GLN A 232 8.92 21.60 -1.57
C GLN A 232 9.62 20.65 -0.57
N GLU A 233 9.39 19.34 -0.67
CA GLU A 233 10.00 18.35 0.22
C GLU A 233 11.54 18.37 0.17
N GLY A 234 12.12 18.59 -1.01
CA GLY A 234 13.58 18.71 -1.19
C GLY A 234 14.22 19.83 -0.37
N LEU A 235 13.48 20.90 -0.05
CA LEU A 235 13.95 21.99 0.82
C LEU A 235 14.13 21.52 2.28
N GLY A 236 13.37 20.53 2.73
CA GLY A 236 13.47 19.97 4.09
C GLY A 236 14.76 19.19 4.35
N SER A 237 15.47 18.78 3.30
CA SER A 237 16.71 18.00 3.40
C SER A 237 17.99 18.86 3.44
N SER A 238 17.90 20.15 3.10
CA SER A 238 19.06 21.05 2.93
C SER A 238 19.24 21.99 4.13
N GLY A 239 19.31 21.41 5.33
CA GLY A 239 19.86 22.10 6.49
C GLY A 239 21.33 22.51 6.23
N PRO A 240 21.74 23.75 6.55
CA PRO A 240 23.09 24.21 6.26
C PRO A 240 24.10 23.44 7.09
N THR A 241 24.88 22.57 6.46
CA THR A 241 26.07 22.00 7.09
C THR A 241 27.15 23.06 7.11
N SER A 242 27.07 23.96 8.10
CA SER A 242 28.07 24.98 8.41
C SER A 242 29.37 24.31 8.88
N GLY A 243 30.16 23.78 7.94
CA GLY A 243 31.49 23.27 8.20
C GLY A 243 32.51 24.42 8.30
N PRO A 244 33.20 24.61 9.44
CA PRO A 244 34.23 25.63 9.57
C PRO A 244 35.59 25.10 9.08
N ALA A 245 36.13 25.69 8.01
CA ALA A 245 37.56 25.68 7.65
C ALA A 245 37.78 26.67 6.49
N GLY A 246 38.81 27.52 6.48
CA GLY A 246 39.84 27.78 7.51
C GLY A 246 40.70 28.97 7.10
#